data_AF-A0A538SBN9-F1
#
_entry.id   AF-A0A538SBN9-F1
#
_cell.length_a   1.000
_cell.length_b   1.000
_cell.length_c   1.000
_cell.angle_alpha   90.00
_cell.angle_beta   90.00
_cell.angle_gamma   90.00
#
_symmetry.space_group_name_H-M   'P 1'
#
loop_
_entity.id
_entity.type
_entity.pdbx_description
1 polymer ?
#
loop_
_entity_poly.entity_id
_entity_poly.type
_entity_poly.pdbx_seq_one_letter_code
_entity_poly.pdbx_strand_id
1 'polypeptide(L)'
;MIHEVLGHGVACALTPGVKALSLSTVALQTSASNRFVASAGSIVNVAVGVVLLALVGRRQPFGLTGYFLWLLATLNLLNGTGYLLFSSILNIGDWAVVIEGGRPHWLWRTIMGVVGIAAYARSVSLSATTLGGFVRSGQLALGDVRRLVIVAYIAGGLLLVAGAARNSIDPSLVLTSGASSGFGAMMGMLFVPGIVHGLAGGSAPAAAVLRTSFRWVIAGALTAFVFIAILGPGIPLTK
;
A
#
# COMPACT_ATOMS: atom_id res chain seq x y z
N MET A 1 -4.07 -1.41 -7.27
CA MET A 1 -4.46 -2.46 -8.22
C MET A 1 -4.34 -3.87 -7.66
N ILE A 2 -3.28 -4.21 -6.93
CA ILE A 2 -3.20 -5.52 -6.23
C ILE A 2 -4.41 -5.70 -5.30
N HIS A 3 -4.69 -4.72 -4.45
CA HIS A 3 -5.88 -4.70 -3.59
C HIS A 3 -7.20 -4.89 -4.37
N GLU A 4 -7.49 -3.99 -5.30
CA GLU A 4 -8.76 -3.98 -6.06
C GLU A 4 -8.92 -5.19 -6.98
N VAL A 5 -7.93 -5.47 -7.83
CA VAL A 5 -8.06 -6.47 -8.90
C VAL A 5 -7.71 -7.86 -8.39
N LEU A 6 -6.54 -8.02 -7.77
CA LEU A 6 -6.08 -9.33 -7.29
C LEU A 6 -6.81 -9.76 -6.02
N GLY A 7 -7.18 -8.81 -5.16
CA GLY A 7 -7.95 -9.07 -3.96
C GLY A 7 -9.45 -9.13 -4.24
N HIS A 8 -10.12 -7.98 -4.29
CA HIS A 8 -11.57 -7.95 -4.46
C HIS A 8 -12.03 -8.58 -5.77
N GLY A 9 -11.33 -8.33 -6.89
CA GLY A 9 -11.71 -8.86 -8.20
C GLY A 9 -11.69 -10.38 -8.26
N VAL A 10 -10.61 -11.01 -7.77
CA VAL A 10 -10.52 -12.48 -7.69
C VAL A 10 -11.54 -13.03 -6.69
N ALA A 11 -11.68 -12.42 -5.50
CA ALA A 11 -12.66 -12.86 -4.51
C ALA A 11 -14.10 -12.75 -5.04
N CYS A 12 -14.41 -11.69 -5.78
CA CYS A 12 -15.68 -11.49 -6.45
C CYS A 12 -15.94 -12.60 -7.48
N ALA A 13 -14.95 -12.94 -8.31
CA ALA A 13 -15.08 -14.02 -9.29
C ALA A 13 -15.31 -15.40 -8.64
N LEU A 14 -14.81 -15.61 -7.42
CA LEU A 14 -14.98 -16.83 -6.65
C LEU A 14 -16.26 -16.86 -5.80
N THR A 15 -16.99 -15.75 -5.68
CA THR A 15 -18.18 -15.63 -4.81
C THR A 15 -19.45 -15.65 -5.64
N PRO A 16 -20.25 -16.74 -5.60
CA PRO A 16 -21.51 -16.81 -6.34
C PRO A 16 -22.46 -15.65 -5.98
N GLY A 17 -23.04 -15.02 -7.01
CA GLY A 17 -24.00 -13.92 -6.84
C GLY A 17 -23.38 -12.52 -6.66
N VAL A 18 -22.04 -12.40 -6.59
CA VAL A 18 -21.34 -11.10 -6.54
C VAL A 18 -20.67 -10.83 -7.89
N LYS A 19 -20.98 -9.67 -8.48
CA LYS A 19 -20.40 -9.22 -9.77
C LYS A 19 -19.61 -7.94 -9.57
N ALA A 20 -18.47 -7.83 -10.24
CA ALA A 20 -17.72 -6.59 -10.33
C ALA A 20 -18.41 -5.66 -11.34
N LEU A 21 -18.77 -4.46 -10.90
CA LEU A 21 -19.55 -3.50 -11.69
C LEU A 21 -18.67 -2.45 -12.36
N SER A 22 -17.71 -1.90 -11.62
CA SER A 22 -16.77 -0.91 -12.11
C SER A 22 -15.44 -1.03 -11.38
N LEU A 23 -14.36 -0.70 -12.07
CA LEU A 23 -13.01 -0.67 -11.53
C LEU A 23 -12.42 0.73 -11.71
N SER A 24 -12.00 1.34 -10.61
CA SER A 24 -11.25 2.60 -10.61
C SER A 24 -9.89 2.42 -9.93
N THR A 25 -9.09 3.48 -9.87
CA THR A 25 -7.81 3.51 -9.14
C THR A 25 -7.92 3.21 -7.64
N VAL A 26 -9.07 3.53 -7.05
CA VAL A 26 -9.28 3.56 -5.59
C VAL A 26 -10.44 2.69 -5.11
N ALA A 27 -11.17 2.05 -6.02
CA ALA A 27 -12.31 1.21 -5.67
C ALA A 27 -12.70 0.26 -6.81
N LEU A 28 -13.04 -0.98 -6.44
CA LEU A 28 -13.83 -1.92 -7.21
C LEU A 28 -15.26 -1.95 -6.67
N GLN A 29 -16.23 -1.52 -7.47
CA GLN A 29 -17.64 -1.63 -7.11
C GLN A 29 -18.14 -3.06 -7.36
N THR A 30 -18.93 -3.58 -6.43
CA THR A 30 -19.54 -4.91 -6.53
C THR A 30 -21.05 -4.84 -6.41
N SER A 31 -21.75 -5.82 -6.98
CA SER A 31 -23.21 -5.87 -7.01
C SER A 31 -23.86 -6.13 -5.66
N ALA A 32 -23.11 -6.66 -4.71
CA ALA A 32 -23.59 -6.95 -3.37
C ALA A 32 -22.44 -6.86 -2.36
N SER A 33 -22.76 -6.43 -1.14
CA SER A 33 -21.83 -6.45 -0.02
C SER A 33 -21.54 -7.89 0.41
N ASN A 34 -20.27 -8.24 0.57
CA ASN A 34 -19.86 -9.56 1.02
C ASN A 34 -18.58 -9.46 1.86
N ARG A 35 -18.61 -10.03 3.07
CA ARG A 35 -17.48 -9.97 4.03
C ARG A 35 -16.19 -10.60 3.49
N PHE A 36 -16.30 -11.71 2.76
CA PHE A 36 -15.12 -12.36 2.18
C PHE A 36 -14.48 -11.46 1.13
N VAL A 37 -15.28 -10.97 0.18
CA VAL A 37 -14.82 -10.03 -0.85
C VAL A 37 -14.21 -8.78 -0.22
N ALA A 38 -14.88 -8.19 0.78
CA ALA A 38 -14.37 -7.02 1.49
C ALA A 38 -13.01 -7.26 2.16
N SER A 39 -12.82 -8.39 2.85
CA SER A 39 -11.52 -8.66 3.49
C SER A 39 -10.37 -8.97 2.51
N ALA A 40 -10.69 -9.41 1.28
CA ALA A 40 -9.72 -9.98 0.35
C ALA A 40 -8.65 -8.99 -0.11
N GLY A 41 -9.02 -7.73 -0.40
CA GLY A 41 -8.08 -6.68 -0.83
C GLY A 41 -6.95 -6.47 0.17
N SER A 42 -7.32 -6.31 1.43
CA SER A 42 -6.37 -6.10 2.52
C SER A 42 -5.50 -7.33 2.79
N ILE A 43 -6.09 -8.53 2.80
CA ILE A 43 -5.35 -9.80 3.02
C ILE A 43 -4.31 -10.03 1.92
N VAL A 44 -4.70 -9.84 0.66
CA VAL A 44 -3.79 -9.98 -0.49
C VAL A 44 -2.64 -9.00 -0.40
N ASN A 45 -2.90 -7.74 -0.06
CA ASN A 45 -1.84 -6.76 0.15
C ASN A 45 -0.83 -7.24 1.20
N VAL A 46 -1.29 -7.70 2.38
CA VAL A 46 -0.39 -8.20 3.42
C VAL A 46 0.41 -9.40 2.91
N ALA A 47 -0.23 -10.37 2.27
CA ALA A 47 0.43 -11.56 1.74
C ALA A 47 1.52 -11.22 0.70
N VAL A 48 1.18 -10.39 -0.29
CA VAL A 48 2.14 -9.93 -1.31
C VAL A 48 3.27 -9.14 -0.67
N GLY A 49 2.95 -8.26 0.27
CA GLY A 49 3.93 -7.47 1.02
C GLY A 49 4.95 -8.33 1.76
N VAL A 50 4.48 -9.35 2.49
CA VAL A 50 5.35 -10.29 3.22
C VAL A 50 6.24 -11.07 2.26
N VAL A 51 5.68 -11.63 1.18
CA VAL A 51 6.43 -12.42 0.21
C VAL A 51 7.52 -11.59 -0.48
N LEU A 52 7.18 -10.39 -0.94
CA LEU A 52 8.13 -9.50 -1.59
C LEU A 52 9.22 -9.03 -0.64
N LEU A 53 8.87 -8.68 0.61
CA LEU A 53 9.87 -8.24 1.57
C LEU A 53 10.84 -9.38 1.96
N ALA A 54 10.33 -10.61 2.09
CA ALA A 54 11.15 -11.80 2.31
C ALA A 54 12.08 -12.08 1.11
N LEU A 55 11.60 -11.92 -0.12
CA LEU A 55 12.42 -12.06 -1.33
C LEU A 55 13.54 -11.03 -1.37
N VAL A 56 13.21 -9.76 -1.08
CA VAL A 56 14.18 -8.65 -1.04
C VAL A 56 15.25 -8.91 0.01
N GLY A 57 14.85 -9.25 1.24
CA GLY A 57 15.78 -9.44 2.35
C GLY A 57 16.72 -10.63 2.21
N ARG A 58 16.40 -11.61 1.35
CA ARG A 58 17.21 -12.83 1.18
C ARG A 58 18.05 -12.88 -0.08
N ARG A 59 17.59 -12.27 -1.18
CA ARG A 59 18.12 -12.60 -2.51
C ARG A 59 18.38 -11.43 -3.44
N GLN A 60 17.92 -10.22 -3.11
CA GLN A 60 18.03 -9.10 -4.04
C GLN A 60 19.09 -8.12 -3.57
N PRO A 61 20.13 -7.84 -4.37
CA PRO A 61 21.03 -6.75 -4.08
C PRO A 61 20.29 -5.42 -4.18
N PHE A 62 20.76 -4.42 -3.44
CA PHE A 62 20.20 -3.08 -3.54
C PHE A 62 20.57 -2.48 -4.90
N GLY A 63 19.54 -2.19 -5.68
CA GLY A 63 19.58 -1.64 -7.03
C GLY A 63 18.16 -1.21 -7.41
N LEU A 64 17.92 -0.83 -8.68
CA LEU A 64 16.60 -0.33 -9.09
C LEU A 64 15.47 -1.35 -8.83
N THR A 65 15.70 -2.62 -9.17
CA THR A 65 14.75 -3.71 -8.92
C THR A 65 14.58 -3.97 -7.42
N GLY A 66 15.67 -4.05 -6.65
CA GLY A 66 15.60 -4.26 -5.20
C GLY A 66 14.84 -3.15 -4.49
N TYR A 67 15.08 -1.89 -4.90
CA TYR A 67 14.36 -0.72 -4.40
C TYR A 67 12.87 -0.76 -4.78
N PHE A 68 12.56 -1.05 -6.05
CA PHE A 68 11.18 -1.18 -6.51
C PHE A 68 10.42 -2.27 -5.75
N LEU A 69 11.01 -3.46 -5.58
CA LEU A 69 10.40 -4.56 -4.84
C LEU A 69 10.23 -4.24 -3.36
N TRP A 70 11.21 -3.58 -2.73
CA TRP A 70 11.11 -3.12 -1.36
C TRP A 70 9.99 -2.09 -1.18
N LEU A 71 9.88 -1.14 -2.11
CA LEU A 71 8.84 -0.11 -2.09
C LEU A 71 7.47 -0.76 -2.31
N LEU A 72 7.33 -1.62 -3.31
CA LEU A 72 6.10 -2.37 -3.57
C LEU A 72 5.68 -3.19 -2.36
N ALA A 73 6.62 -3.90 -1.72
CA ALA A 73 6.35 -4.66 -0.50
C ALA A 73 5.86 -3.76 0.64
N THR A 74 6.56 -2.66 0.88
CA THR A 74 6.25 -1.71 1.95
C THR A 74 4.88 -1.07 1.74
N LEU A 75 4.59 -0.57 0.54
CA LEU A 75 3.28 0.02 0.23
C LEU A 75 2.15 -1.00 0.40
N ASN A 76 2.35 -2.27 0.00
CA ASN A 76 1.35 -3.32 0.20
C ASN A 76 1.13 -3.62 1.70
N LEU A 77 2.19 -3.79 2.48
CA LEU A 77 2.07 -4.02 3.93
C LEU A 77 1.35 -2.87 4.64
N LEU A 78 1.76 -1.63 4.36
CA LEU A 78 1.18 -0.45 4.98
C LEU A 78 -0.27 -0.24 4.54
N ASN A 79 -0.60 -0.46 3.27
CA ASN A 79 -1.99 -0.39 2.82
C ASN A 79 -2.84 -1.46 3.50
N GLY A 80 -2.44 -2.74 3.41
CA GLY A 80 -3.22 -3.85 3.95
C GLY A 80 -3.45 -3.76 5.47
N THR A 81 -2.44 -3.34 6.23
CA THR A 81 -2.57 -3.15 7.69
C THR A 81 -3.22 -1.83 8.07
N GLY A 82 -3.04 -0.77 7.27
CA GLY A 82 -3.68 0.53 7.46
C GLY A 82 -5.20 0.50 7.33
N TYR A 83 -5.74 -0.38 6.47
CA TYR A 83 -7.18 -0.58 6.34
C TYR A 83 -7.85 -1.03 7.66
N LEU A 84 -7.20 -1.91 8.43
CA LEU A 84 -7.70 -2.32 9.76
C LEU A 84 -7.82 -1.13 10.71
N LEU A 85 -6.82 -0.25 10.72
CA LEU A 85 -6.80 0.97 11.54
C LEU A 85 -7.91 1.93 11.12
N PHE A 86 -7.97 2.25 9.83
CA PHE A 86 -8.94 3.20 9.29
C PHE A 86 -10.38 2.74 9.53
N SER A 87 -10.68 1.48 9.21
CA SER A 87 -12.00 0.90 9.48
C SER A 87 -12.31 0.83 10.99
N SER A 88 -11.32 0.68 11.87
CA SER A 88 -11.57 0.60 13.32
C SER A 88 -11.96 1.95 13.91
N ILE A 89 -11.34 3.03 13.42
CA ILE A 89 -11.53 4.39 13.94
C ILE A 89 -12.76 5.04 13.29
N LEU A 90 -12.91 4.90 11.97
CA LEU A 90 -13.94 5.63 11.22
C LEU A 90 -15.16 4.77 10.85
N ASN A 91 -15.10 3.46 11.03
CA ASN A 91 -16.18 2.52 10.67
C ASN A 91 -16.59 2.57 9.20
N ILE A 92 -15.60 2.74 8.32
CA ILE A 92 -15.78 2.80 6.87
C ILE A 92 -14.79 1.87 6.16
N GLY A 93 -15.11 1.53 4.91
CA GLY A 93 -14.30 0.65 4.07
C GLY A 93 -14.46 -0.84 4.40
N ASP A 94 -13.56 -1.65 3.82
CA ASP A 94 -13.59 -3.11 3.81
C ASP A 94 -13.90 -3.75 5.14
N TRP A 95 -13.14 -3.40 6.18
CA TRP A 95 -13.24 -4.11 7.43
C TRP A 95 -14.43 -3.68 8.27
N ALA A 96 -15.04 -2.53 7.96
CA ALA A 96 -16.33 -2.16 8.55
C ALA A 96 -17.43 -3.13 8.08
N VAL A 97 -17.40 -3.54 6.80
CA VAL A 97 -18.28 -4.60 6.27
C VAL A 97 -18.01 -5.94 6.94
N VAL A 98 -16.73 -6.28 7.16
CA VAL A 98 -16.35 -7.55 7.81
C VAL A 98 -16.95 -7.68 9.21
N ILE A 99 -16.97 -6.61 10.00
CA ILE A 99 -17.49 -6.61 11.38
C ILE A 99 -18.98 -6.23 11.48
N GLU A 100 -19.64 -5.96 10.36
CA GLU A 100 -21.02 -5.47 10.31
C GLU A 100 -21.98 -6.47 10.97
N GLY A 101 -22.78 -6.03 11.94
CA GLY A 101 -23.70 -6.92 12.68
C GLY A 101 -23.04 -7.74 13.80
N GLY A 102 -21.71 -7.66 13.98
CA GLY A 102 -21.03 -8.23 15.15
C GLY A 102 -21.43 -7.50 16.44
N ARG A 103 -21.88 -8.24 17.47
CA ARG A 103 -22.26 -7.69 18.77
C ARG A 103 -21.34 -8.23 19.89
N PRO A 104 -20.92 -7.40 20.87
CA PRO A 104 -21.05 -5.93 20.87
C PRO A 104 -20.07 -5.30 19.86
N HIS A 105 -20.56 -4.33 19.08
CA HIS A 105 -19.81 -3.79 17.93
C HIS A 105 -18.52 -3.06 18.34
N TRP A 106 -18.52 -2.38 19.48
CA TRP A 106 -17.34 -1.70 20.00
C TRP A 106 -16.17 -2.66 20.24
N LEU A 107 -16.44 -3.89 20.69
CA LEU A 107 -15.41 -4.88 20.99
C LEU A 107 -14.67 -5.29 19.71
N TRP A 108 -15.40 -5.56 18.63
CA TRP A 108 -14.82 -5.87 17.32
C TRP A 108 -13.96 -4.74 16.78
N ARG A 109 -14.41 -3.48 16.96
CA ARG A 109 -13.62 -2.30 16.57
C ARG A 109 -12.35 -2.17 17.39
N THR A 110 -12.41 -2.40 18.71
CA THR A 110 -11.23 -2.38 19.58
C THR A 110 -10.24 -3.46 19.20
N ILE A 111 -10.69 -4.72 19.01
CA ILE A 111 -9.82 -5.84 18.61
C ILE A 111 -9.14 -5.51 17.28
N MET A 112 -9.92 -5.08 16.28
CA MET A 112 -9.42 -4.72 14.97
C MET A 112 -8.41 -3.57 15.02
N GLY A 113 -8.68 -2.55 15.84
CA GLY A 113 -7.77 -1.43 16.06
C GLY A 113 -6.44 -1.88 16.69
N VAL A 114 -6.48 -2.68 17.75
CA VAL A 114 -5.27 -3.20 18.42
C VAL A 114 -4.45 -4.06 17.47
N VAL A 115 -5.08 -4.98 16.76
CA VAL A 115 -4.42 -5.83 15.74
C VAL A 115 -3.83 -4.97 14.63
N GLY A 116 -4.59 -3.96 14.15
CA GLY A 116 -4.15 -3.02 13.14
C GLY A 116 -2.91 -2.24 13.58
N ILE A 117 -2.88 -1.69 14.80
CA ILE A 117 -1.74 -0.93 15.34
C ILE A 117 -0.49 -1.82 15.38
N ALA A 118 -0.63 -3.01 15.95
CA ALA A 118 0.48 -3.95 16.08
C ALA A 118 1.03 -4.38 14.71
N ALA A 119 0.14 -4.75 13.78
CA ALA A 119 0.52 -5.16 12.43
C ALA A 119 1.15 -4.02 11.62
N TYR A 120 0.63 -2.80 11.76
CA TYR A 120 1.15 -1.60 11.10
C TYR A 120 2.54 -1.23 11.63
N ALA A 121 2.72 -1.16 12.95
CA ALA A 121 4.01 -0.89 13.58
C ALA A 121 5.05 -1.97 13.20
N ARG A 122 4.62 -3.23 13.12
CA ARG A 122 5.48 -4.33 12.66
C ARG A 122 5.86 -4.18 11.20
N SER A 123 4.93 -3.76 10.34
CA SER A 123 5.18 -3.51 8.92
C SER A 123 6.23 -2.42 8.72
N VAL A 124 6.10 -1.28 9.41
CA VAL A 124 7.10 -0.20 9.41
C VAL A 124 8.47 -0.72 9.87
N SER A 125 8.48 -1.46 10.98
CA SER A 125 9.72 -2.00 11.56
C SER A 125 10.41 -3.00 10.63
N LEU A 126 9.65 -3.87 9.97
CA LEU A 126 10.17 -4.83 9.00
C LEU A 126 10.74 -4.11 7.77
N SER A 127 10.00 -3.18 7.18
CA SER A 127 10.46 -2.37 6.04
C SER A 127 11.74 -1.60 6.38
N ALA A 128 11.82 -0.98 7.55
CA ALA A 128 13.02 -0.29 8.02
C ALA A 128 14.19 -1.24 8.28
N THR A 129 13.95 -2.42 8.86
CA THR A 129 15.00 -3.42 9.11
C THR A 129 15.60 -3.94 7.80
N THR A 130 14.77 -4.21 6.79
CA THR A 130 15.23 -4.63 5.46
C THR A 130 16.08 -3.54 4.80
N LEU A 131 15.62 -2.28 4.83
CA LEU A 131 16.37 -1.18 4.24
C LEU A 131 17.68 -0.89 5.00
N GLY A 132 17.64 -0.97 6.34
CA GLY A 132 18.82 -0.87 7.18
C GLY A 132 19.83 -2.00 6.96
N GLY A 133 19.36 -3.19 6.56
CA GLY A 133 20.22 -4.27 6.10
C GLY A 133 21.08 -3.88 4.91
N PHE A 134 20.51 -3.18 3.92
CA PHE A 134 21.23 -2.68 2.75
C PHE A 134 22.22 -1.56 3.07
N VAL A 135 21.89 -0.72 4.05
CA VAL A 135 22.82 0.31 4.55
C VAL A 135 24.02 -0.33 5.23
N ARG A 136 23.78 -1.29 6.14
CA ARG A 136 24.87 -2.00 6.85
C ARG A 136 25.76 -2.82 5.93
N SER A 137 25.21 -3.35 4.83
CA SER A 137 26.00 -4.09 3.84
C SER A 137 26.73 -3.19 2.83
N GLY A 138 26.65 -1.85 2.97
CA GLY A 138 27.30 -0.91 2.06
C GLY A 138 26.66 -0.82 0.67
N GLN A 139 25.46 -1.35 0.49
CA GLN A 139 24.77 -1.33 -0.81
C GLN A 139 23.90 -0.08 -0.99
N LEU A 140 23.53 0.59 0.11
CA LEU A 140 22.75 1.82 0.12
C LEU A 140 23.42 2.87 1.02
N ALA A 141 23.59 4.08 0.51
CA ALA A 141 24.09 5.18 1.32
C ALA A 141 23.04 5.63 2.34
N LEU A 142 23.44 5.81 3.60
CA LEU A 142 22.53 6.26 4.66
C LEU A 142 21.88 7.62 4.32
N GLY A 143 22.62 8.52 3.66
CA GLY A 143 22.10 9.83 3.23
C GLY A 143 20.99 9.75 2.17
N ASP A 144 20.96 8.68 1.35
CA ASP A 144 19.97 8.52 0.29
C ASP A 144 18.64 7.96 0.80
N VAL A 145 18.64 7.27 1.96
CA VAL A 145 17.44 6.64 2.54
C VAL A 145 16.29 7.63 2.66
N ARG A 146 16.54 8.80 3.27
CA ARG A 146 15.50 9.82 3.48
C ARG A 146 14.95 10.31 2.13
N ARG A 147 15.82 10.61 1.18
CA ARG A 147 15.40 11.10 -0.14
C ARG A 147 14.52 10.07 -0.85
N LEU A 148 14.96 8.82 -0.94
CA LEU A 148 14.22 7.76 -1.63
C LEU A 148 12.84 7.54 -1.02
N VAL A 149 12.78 7.40 0.30
CA VAL A 149 11.53 7.13 1.03
C VAL A 149 10.55 8.31 0.95
N ILE A 150 11.03 9.54 1.18
CA ILE A 150 10.16 10.72 1.17
C ILE A 150 9.65 11.04 -0.24
N VAL A 151 10.51 10.94 -1.26
CA VAL A 151 10.08 11.13 -2.65
C VAL A 151 9.04 10.09 -3.04
N ALA A 152 9.22 8.83 -2.65
CA ALA A 152 8.24 7.78 -2.92
C ALA A 152 6.91 8.02 -2.19
N TYR A 153 6.95 8.44 -0.92
CA TYR A 153 5.75 8.79 -0.15
C TYR A 153 4.96 9.94 -0.80
N ILE A 154 5.64 11.04 -1.15
CA ILE A 154 5.00 12.21 -1.78
C ILE A 154 4.47 11.83 -3.17
N ALA A 155 5.28 11.20 -4.01
CA ALA A 155 4.87 10.84 -5.36
C ALA A 155 3.70 9.85 -5.35
N GLY A 156 3.77 8.81 -4.51
CA GLY A 156 2.70 7.83 -4.37
C GLY A 156 1.38 8.45 -3.87
N GLY A 157 1.45 9.29 -2.84
CA GLY A 157 0.27 9.98 -2.32
C GLY A 157 -0.35 10.94 -3.35
N LEU A 158 0.45 11.73 -4.05
CA LEU A 158 -0.03 12.61 -5.12
C LEU A 158 -0.65 11.83 -6.29
N LEU A 159 -0.05 10.71 -6.69
CA LEU A 159 -0.62 9.85 -7.74
C LEU A 159 -1.97 9.27 -7.31
N LEU A 160 -2.12 8.84 -6.05
CA LEU A 160 -3.39 8.30 -5.55
C LEU A 160 -4.46 9.39 -5.48
N VAL A 161 -4.13 10.58 -4.97
CA VAL A 161 -5.04 11.73 -4.95
C VAL A 161 -5.43 12.15 -6.37
N ALA A 162 -4.48 12.23 -7.30
CA ALA A 162 -4.75 12.58 -8.69
C ALA A 162 -5.66 11.53 -9.38
N GLY A 163 -5.41 10.25 -9.14
CA GLY A 163 -6.26 9.17 -9.61
C GLY A 163 -7.67 9.22 -9.03
N ALA A 164 -7.79 9.48 -7.72
CA ALA A 164 -9.07 9.63 -7.03
C ALA A 164 -9.85 10.87 -7.49
N ALA A 165 -9.16 11.99 -7.77
CA ALA A 165 -9.78 13.22 -8.26
C ALA A 165 -10.40 13.07 -9.66
N ARG A 166 -9.98 12.05 -10.40
CA ARG A 166 -10.59 11.68 -11.69
C ARG A 166 -11.78 10.74 -11.53
N ASN A 167 -12.02 10.19 -10.33
CA ASN A 167 -13.10 9.26 -10.09
C ASN A 167 -14.45 9.97 -10.21
N SER A 168 -15.31 9.43 -11.07
CA SER A 168 -16.63 10.00 -11.39
C SER A 168 -17.74 9.53 -10.43
N ILE A 169 -17.45 8.59 -9.53
CA ILE A 169 -18.44 7.93 -8.67
C ILE A 169 -18.85 8.84 -7.51
N ASP A 170 -17.89 9.30 -6.70
CA ASP A 170 -18.14 10.14 -5.53
C ASP A 170 -16.91 11.02 -5.24
N PRO A 171 -17.05 12.36 -5.25
CA PRO A 171 -15.98 13.29 -4.89
C PRO A 171 -15.38 13.06 -3.49
N SER A 172 -16.15 12.48 -2.56
CA SER A 172 -15.66 12.17 -1.21
C SER A 172 -14.50 11.16 -1.22
N LEU A 173 -14.42 10.30 -2.24
CA LEU A 173 -13.36 9.30 -2.44
C LEU A 173 -11.97 9.92 -2.59
N VAL A 174 -11.88 11.20 -2.99
CA VAL A 174 -10.62 11.93 -3.01
C VAL A 174 -10.02 12.01 -1.60
N LEU A 175 -10.86 12.28 -0.60
CA LEU A 175 -10.44 12.38 0.79
C LEU A 175 -10.41 11.01 1.46
N THR A 176 -11.50 10.24 1.32
CA THR A 176 -11.72 8.98 2.06
C THR A 176 -10.94 7.80 1.51
N SER A 177 -10.46 7.84 0.26
CA SER A 177 -9.58 6.82 -0.32
C SER A 177 -8.27 7.40 -0.87
N GLY A 178 -8.32 8.55 -1.58
CA GLY A 178 -7.13 9.16 -2.16
C GLY A 178 -6.13 9.67 -1.11
N ALA A 179 -6.56 10.59 -0.25
CA ALA A 179 -5.71 11.16 0.78
C ALA A 179 -5.48 10.20 1.95
N SER A 180 -6.53 9.53 2.42
CA SER A 180 -6.44 8.55 3.51
C SER A 180 -5.52 7.38 3.16
N SER A 181 -5.67 6.73 2.01
CA SER A 181 -4.82 5.59 1.63
C SER A 181 -3.50 6.05 1.03
N GLY A 182 -3.47 7.18 0.32
CA GLY A 182 -2.28 7.71 -0.33
C GLY A 182 -1.26 8.32 0.65
N PHE A 183 -1.74 9.01 1.69
CA PHE A 183 -0.89 9.62 2.71
C PHE A 183 -1.10 9.01 4.09
N GLY A 184 -2.35 8.85 4.54
CA GLY A 184 -2.65 8.33 5.89
C GLY A 184 -2.10 6.91 6.10
N ALA A 185 -2.52 5.95 5.27
CA ALA A 185 -2.05 4.57 5.35
C ALA A 185 -0.55 4.45 5.05
N MET A 186 0.03 5.37 4.29
CA MET A 186 1.47 5.36 3.96
C MET A 186 2.33 6.14 4.95
N MET A 187 1.74 6.79 5.96
CA MET A 187 2.45 7.67 6.91
C MET A 187 3.60 6.96 7.62
N GLY A 188 3.49 5.65 7.81
CA GLY A 188 4.54 4.76 8.31
C GLY A 188 5.90 4.94 7.61
N MET A 189 5.89 5.28 6.32
CA MET A 189 7.11 5.57 5.56
C MET A 189 7.91 6.74 6.13
N LEU A 190 7.25 7.73 6.74
CA LEU A 190 7.93 8.91 7.32
C LEU A 190 8.85 8.54 8.50
N PHE A 191 8.57 7.44 9.18
CA PHE A 191 9.37 6.95 10.30
C PHE A 191 10.55 6.06 9.88
N VAL A 192 10.47 5.46 8.68
CA VAL A 192 11.50 4.52 8.18
C VAL A 192 12.91 5.12 8.20
N PRO A 193 13.16 6.36 7.70
CA PRO A 193 14.51 6.92 7.70
C PRO A 193 15.12 7.07 9.10
N GLY A 194 14.32 7.48 10.09
CA GLY A 194 14.77 7.63 11.47
C GLY A 194 15.13 6.28 12.11
N ILE A 195 14.31 5.26 11.89
CA ILE A 195 14.58 3.89 12.37
C ILE A 195 15.84 3.34 11.71
N VAL A 196 15.99 3.50 10.39
CA VAL A 196 17.18 3.04 9.66
C VAL A 196 18.45 3.75 10.16
N HIS A 197 18.38 5.05 10.42
CA HIS A 197 19.50 5.80 10.99
C HIS A 197 19.94 5.27 12.35
N GLY A 198 18.98 4.99 13.24
CA GLY A 198 19.26 4.36 14.54
C GLY A 198 19.88 2.97 14.40
N LEU A 199 19.41 2.17 13.44
CA LEU A 199 19.94 0.82 13.18
C LEU A 199 21.33 0.79 12.51
N ALA A 200 21.77 1.90 11.92
CA ALA A 200 23.03 1.97 11.18
C ALA A 200 24.21 2.53 12.01
N GLY A 201 23.96 3.08 13.21
CA GLY A 201 25.02 3.46 14.14
C GLY A 201 25.98 4.57 13.67
N GLY A 202 25.58 5.39 12.68
CA GLY A 202 26.35 6.57 12.24
C GLY A 202 27.56 6.33 11.34
N SER A 203 28.00 5.08 11.14
CA SER A 203 29.13 4.75 10.25
C SER A 203 28.72 3.71 9.22
N ALA A 204 28.21 4.17 8.08
CA ALA A 204 27.92 3.31 6.94
C ALA A 204 29.11 3.34 5.95
N PRO A 205 29.58 2.18 5.46
CA PRO A 205 30.63 2.14 4.45
C PRO A 205 30.22 2.86 3.16
N ALA A 206 31.21 3.28 2.36
CA ALA A 206 30.97 3.92 1.06
C ALA A 206 30.08 3.01 0.19
N ALA A 207 28.95 3.55 -0.25
CA ALA A 207 27.91 2.79 -0.94
C ALA A 207 27.74 3.22 -2.39
N ALA A 208 27.21 2.30 -3.20
CA ALA A 208 26.83 2.61 -4.57
C ALA A 208 25.65 3.58 -4.60
N VAL A 209 25.79 4.69 -5.33
CA VAL A 209 24.69 5.63 -5.55
C VAL A 209 23.68 5.01 -6.51
N LEU A 210 22.40 5.00 -6.12
CA LEU A 210 21.32 4.58 -7.01
C LEU A 210 21.19 5.59 -8.15
N ARG A 211 21.66 5.21 -9.34
CA ARG A 211 21.59 6.07 -10.53
C ARG A 211 20.19 6.07 -11.12
N THR A 212 19.73 7.23 -11.57
CA THR A 212 18.48 7.36 -12.32
C THR A 212 18.57 6.59 -13.64
N SER A 213 17.49 5.94 -14.03
CA SER A 213 17.40 5.19 -15.28
C SER A 213 16.25 5.72 -16.12
N PHE A 214 16.56 6.13 -17.34
CA PHE A 214 15.56 6.66 -18.28
C PHE A 214 14.42 5.67 -18.55
N ARG A 215 14.74 4.37 -18.63
CA ARG A 215 13.73 3.29 -18.81
C ARG A 215 12.73 3.27 -17.66
N TRP A 216 13.20 3.41 -16.42
CA TRP A 216 12.33 3.45 -15.24
C TRP A 216 11.51 4.73 -15.15
N VAL A 217 12.07 5.87 -15.60
CA VAL A 217 11.32 7.13 -15.68
C VAL A 217 10.18 7.02 -16.68
N ILE A 218 10.43 6.51 -17.90
CA ILE A 218 9.39 6.28 -18.89
C ILE A 218 8.34 5.29 -18.36
N ALA A 219 8.77 4.16 -17.81
CA ALA A 219 7.85 3.16 -17.27
C ALA A 219 6.97 3.75 -16.15
N GLY A 220 7.55 4.54 -15.26
CA GLY A 220 6.83 5.26 -14.21
C GLY A 220 5.83 6.27 -14.77
N ALA A 221 6.23 7.07 -15.77
CA ALA A 221 5.36 8.06 -16.41
C ALA A 221 4.18 7.39 -17.16
N LEU A 222 4.44 6.33 -17.91
CA LEU A 222 3.39 5.55 -18.58
C LEU A 222 2.44 4.91 -17.57
N THR A 223 2.98 4.33 -16.49
CA THR A 223 2.15 3.74 -15.44
C THR A 223 1.29 4.80 -14.75
N ALA A 224 1.86 5.97 -14.45
CA ALA A 224 1.12 7.10 -13.88
C ALA A 224 0.01 7.60 -14.82
N PHE A 225 0.29 7.67 -16.12
CA PHE A 225 -0.70 8.05 -17.13
C PHE A 225 -1.86 7.05 -17.17
N VAL A 226 -1.57 5.75 -17.27
CA VAL A 226 -2.61 4.70 -17.25
C VAL A 226 -3.41 4.77 -15.95
N PHE A 227 -2.72 4.92 -14.81
CA PHE A 227 -3.36 5.02 -13.51
C PHE A 227 -4.33 6.21 -13.44
N ILE A 228 -3.89 7.41 -13.81
CA ILE A 228 -4.72 8.63 -13.65
C ILE A 228 -5.76 8.76 -14.76
N ALA A 229 -5.36 8.59 -16.02
CA ALA A 229 -6.19 8.94 -17.18
C ALA A 229 -7.14 7.82 -17.59
N ILE A 230 -6.73 6.55 -17.43
CA ILE A 230 -7.52 5.39 -17.87
C ILE A 230 -8.29 4.78 -16.69
N LEU A 231 -7.60 4.47 -15.60
CA LEU A 231 -8.23 3.85 -14.43
C LEU A 231 -8.92 4.88 -13.52
N GLY A 232 -8.43 6.12 -13.48
CA GLY A 232 -8.97 7.17 -12.61
C GLY A 232 -10.47 7.41 -12.81
N PRO A 233 -10.95 7.64 -14.05
CA PRO A 233 -12.38 7.82 -14.36
C PRO A 233 -13.31 6.68 -13.93
N GLY A 234 -12.76 5.48 -13.76
CA GLY A 234 -13.53 4.25 -13.58
C GLY A 234 -13.86 3.60 -14.91
N ILE A 235 -13.59 2.29 -15.01
CA ILE A 235 -13.93 1.45 -16.16
C ILE A 235 -15.16 0.62 -15.77
N PRO A 236 -16.31 0.77 -16.45
CA PRO A 236 -17.44 -0.12 -16.25
C PRO A 236 -17.11 -1.53 -16.75
N LEU A 237 -17.38 -2.53 -15.91
CA LEU A 237 -17.10 -3.95 -16.21
C LEU A 237 -18.36 -4.72 -16.62
N THR A 238 -19.54 -4.19 -16.30
CA THR A 238 -20.84 -4.67 -16.77
C THR A 238 -21.55 -3.55 -17.52
N LYS A 239 -22.10 -3.85 -18.69
CA LYS A 239 -23.07 -3.00 -19.39
C LYS A 239 -24.47 -3.23 -18.85
#